data_AF-A0A8H5DKT4-F1
#
_entry.id   AF-A0A8H5DKT4-F1
#
_cell.length_a   1.000
_cell.length_b   1.000
_cell.length_c   1.000
_cell.angle_alpha   90.00
_cell.angle_beta   90.00
_cell.angle_gamma   90.00
#
_symmetry.space_group_name_H-M   'P 1'
#
loop_
_entity.id
_entity.type
_entity.pdbx_description
1 polymer ?
#
loop_
_entity_poly.entity_id
_entity_poly.type
_entity_poly.pdbx_seq_one_letter_code
_entity_poly.pdbx_strand_id
1 'polypeptide(L)'
;MRALVDVDPSKVSPPPLDDSSNYNGLSPDADAEYDFRFLPSQIFHLWKVFLNRVHPVTKIIHAPSIQLHVVEAACTSGSGLSVATQALLFSIYNASLFTLSNDECLELMGRPKRQVAHSCAMALRLQLRRTDFLRSASLTTLQALVLYLFSLESHYDTHATWIFSGICLRIAQKMGLHRDGEALGLPPFETEIRRRLWWRIYMLDARCNYRSGLGPSMMPSAGDSKMPTNLNDSELHPDSTTYFRDRDGPSEMAVSFLIYSMGKFLAERPSVEARFIQHEIDIIGPARQTLPHELEALPNLAKEVENKLNGIIDRFADPATPNVYELAGHIKGQIVGMVQIMASMPPTHLSLSCQPLQPAEKLFLIAVRVMEQSVSQYEVTERIEFLWYIKMHFQLDLFAFLVSQLSRQPASDMVEKAWELVSKVYHYHEELFDASEKSNLALATAIKSAWEDKHRAIFTGSVHHVQVPAYIQRLGTMIAVDSAALHMASVTLADVVEDDDADPAPP
;
A
#
# COMPACT_ATOMS: atom_id res chain seq x y z
N MET A 1 7.46 16.85 5.53
CA MET A 1 7.06 16.18 6.78
C MET A 1 8.25 15.82 7.67
N ARG A 2 9.28 15.07 7.21
CA ARG A 2 10.47 14.76 8.06
C ARG A 2 11.16 15.99 8.67
N ALA A 3 11.23 17.12 7.97
CA ALA A 3 11.79 18.38 8.50
C ALA A 3 10.91 19.09 9.55
N LEU A 4 9.64 18.67 9.73
CA LEU A 4 8.69 19.21 10.71
C LEU A 4 8.53 18.31 11.93
N VAL A 5 9.08 17.09 11.87
CA VAL A 5 9.15 16.15 12.98
C VAL A 5 10.53 16.34 13.62
N ASP A 6 10.63 17.20 14.64
CA ASP A 6 11.82 17.24 15.50
C ASP A 6 11.86 15.94 16.31
N VAL A 7 12.46 14.90 15.74
CA VAL A 7 12.96 13.80 16.55
C VAL A 7 14.36 14.20 16.95
N ASP A 8 14.57 14.39 18.25
CA ASP A 8 15.90 14.58 18.83
C ASP A 8 16.79 13.38 18.48
N PRO A 9 17.77 13.51 17.58
CA PRO A 9 18.59 12.39 17.11
C PRO A 9 19.51 11.86 18.22
N SER A 10 19.68 12.60 19.31
CA SER A 10 20.47 12.15 20.48
C SER A 10 19.76 11.08 21.33
N LYS A 11 18.46 10.83 21.07
CA LYS A 11 17.66 9.80 21.75
C LYS A 11 17.50 8.50 20.96
N VAL A 12 18.18 8.39 19.81
CA VAL A 12 18.10 7.22 18.92
C VAL A 12 19.48 6.60 18.79
N SER A 13 19.65 5.40 19.33
CA SER A 13 20.92 4.68 19.32
C SER A 13 21.36 4.30 17.89
N PRO A 14 22.67 4.30 17.59
CA PRO A 14 23.20 3.71 16.37
C PRO A 14 22.92 2.20 16.34
N PRO A 15 22.72 1.60 15.15
CA PRO A 15 22.35 0.20 15.03
C PRO A 15 23.42 -0.74 15.61
N PRO A 16 23.03 -1.82 16.30
CA PRO A 16 23.84 -3.03 16.36
C PRO A 16 23.99 -3.58 14.94
N LEU A 17 25.16 -4.15 14.63
CA LEU A 17 25.37 -4.95 13.45
C LEU A 17 24.58 -6.26 13.63
N ASP A 18 23.35 -6.29 13.14
CA ASP A 18 22.50 -7.47 13.18
C ASP A 18 22.22 -7.97 11.75
N ASP A 19 22.26 -9.28 11.55
CA ASP A 19 22.14 -10.03 10.27
C ASP A 19 20.78 -9.87 9.56
N SER A 20 19.98 -8.88 9.98
CA SER A 20 18.72 -8.45 9.38
C SER A 20 18.87 -7.64 8.09
N SER A 21 20.11 -7.41 7.62
CA SER A 21 20.43 -6.71 6.35
C SER A 21 19.87 -7.38 5.08
N ASN A 22 19.20 -8.52 5.25
CA ASN A 22 18.64 -9.35 4.19
C ASN A 22 17.23 -8.93 3.68
N TYR A 23 16.76 -7.74 4.07
CA TYR A 23 15.51 -7.12 3.59
C TYR A 23 15.67 -6.18 2.37
N ASN A 24 16.81 -6.22 1.67
CA ASN A 24 16.88 -5.63 0.34
C ASN A 24 16.03 -6.47 -0.61
N GLY A 25 14.96 -5.88 -1.18
CA GLY A 25 13.91 -6.55 -1.96
C GLY A 25 14.33 -7.41 -3.17
N LEU A 26 15.63 -7.60 -3.42
CA LEU A 26 16.22 -8.48 -4.43
C LEU A 26 17.51 -9.22 -4.00
N SER A 27 17.99 -9.08 -2.77
CA SER A 27 19.20 -9.77 -2.29
C SER A 27 18.98 -10.22 -0.85
N PRO A 28 19.00 -11.55 -0.56
CA PRO A 28 20.28 -12.20 -0.22
C PRO A 28 20.32 -13.76 -0.32
N ASP A 29 21.45 -14.30 0.15
CA ASP A 29 22.00 -15.67 0.16
C ASP A 29 22.14 -16.41 -1.17
N ALA A 30 23.41 -16.63 -1.50
CA ALA A 30 23.85 -17.54 -2.55
C ALA A 30 23.45 -18.98 -2.19
N ASP A 31 22.88 -19.66 -3.16
CA ASP A 31 22.95 -21.12 -3.34
C ASP A 31 22.23 -22.06 -2.36
N ALA A 32 21.32 -21.58 -1.51
CA ALA A 32 20.37 -22.49 -0.84
C ALA A 32 19.15 -22.76 -1.74
N GLU A 33 19.06 -23.97 -2.30
CA GLU A 33 17.87 -24.44 -3.03
C GLU A 33 16.69 -24.60 -2.05
N TYR A 34 15.85 -23.57 -1.95
CA TYR A 34 14.72 -23.54 -1.04
C TYR A 34 13.53 -24.32 -1.64
N ASP A 35 13.38 -25.60 -1.26
CA ASP A 35 12.29 -26.47 -1.73
C ASP A 35 10.99 -26.27 -0.92
N PHE A 36 10.40 -25.07 -1.03
CA PHE A 36 9.11 -24.78 -0.43
C PHE A 36 7.96 -25.07 -1.39
N ARG A 37 6.98 -25.86 -0.93
CA ARG A 37 5.82 -26.29 -1.71
C ARG A 37 4.54 -26.25 -0.88
N PHE A 38 3.44 -25.95 -1.57
CA PHE A 38 2.09 -26.07 -1.01
C PHE A 38 1.50 -27.43 -1.33
N LEU A 39 0.64 -27.93 -0.43
CA LEU A 39 -0.19 -29.10 -0.70
C LEU A 39 -1.23 -28.78 -1.79
N PRO A 40 -1.71 -29.77 -2.57
CA PRO A 40 -2.76 -29.55 -3.57
C PRO A 40 -4.00 -28.85 -3.02
N SER A 41 -4.46 -29.20 -1.82
CA SER A 41 -5.58 -28.56 -1.14
C SER A 41 -5.32 -27.07 -0.85
N GLN A 42 -4.11 -26.74 -0.41
CA GLN A 42 -3.69 -25.36 -0.16
C GLN A 42 -3.61 -24.56 -1.47
N ILE A 43 -3.10 -25.17 -2.56
CA ILE A 43 -3.05 -24.53 -3.89
C ILE A 43 -4.45 -24.13 -4.36
N PHE A 44 -5.42 -25.05 -4.32
CA PHE A 44 -6.79 -24.74 -4.74
C PHE A 44 -7.46 -23.71 -3.85
N HIS A 45 -7.21 -23.75 -2.53
CA HIS A 45 -7.76 -22.77 -1.62
C HIS A 45 -7.16 -21.37 -1.84
N LEU A 46 -5.83 -21.27 -1.97
CA LEU A 46 -5.16 -20.01 -2.29
C LEU A 46 -5.64 -19.45 -3.63
N TRP A 47 -5.85 -20.30 -4.64
CA TRP A 47 -6.43 -19.86 -5.91
C TRP A 47 -7.85 -19.31 -5.75
N LYS A 48 -8.71 -19.96 -4.94
CA LYS A 48 -10.04 -19.44 -4.62
C LYS A 48 -9.96 -18.08 -3.91
N VAL A 49 -9.07 -17.95 -2.93
CA VAL A 49 -8.81 -16.68 -2.23
C VAL A 49 -8.35 -15.61 -3.21
N PHE A 50 -7.44 -15.93 -4.12
CA PHE A 50 -7.01 -15.02 -5.18
C PHE A 50 -8.19 -14.52 -6.02
N LEU A 51 -9.02 -15.43 -6.53
CA LEU A 51 -10.16 -15.08 -7.37
C LEU A 51 -11.19 -14.19 -6.66
N ASN A 52 -11.39 -14.40 -5.37
CA ASN A 52 -12.39 -13.67 -4.59
C ASN A 52 -11.88 -12.33 -4.05
N ARG A 53 -10.61 -12.27 -3.63
CA ARG A 53 -10.04 -11.10 -2.93
C ARG A 53 -9.11 -10.29 -3.82
N VAL A 54 -8.24 -10.89 -4.63
CA VAL A 54 -7.18 -10.15 -5.36
C VAL A 54 -7.56 -9.87 -6.83
N HIS A 55 -8.12 -10.85 -7.52
CA HIS A 55 -8.47 -10.75 -8.93
C HIS A 55 -9.45 -9.60 -9.24
N PRO A 56 -10.50 -9.35 -8.42
CA PRO A 56 -11.47 -8.28 -8.72
C PRO A 56 -10.87 -6.88 -8.75
N VAL A 57 -9.75 -6.65 -8.05
CA VAL A 57 -9.09 -5.34 -8.00
C VAL A 57 -7.87 -5.22 -8.92
N THR A 58 -7.35 -6.33 -9.43
CA THR A 58 -6.15 -6.35 -10.28
C THR A 58 -6.46 -6.60 -11.76
N LYS A 59 -7.27 -7.63 -12.06
CA LYS A 59 -7.67 -8.03 -13.43
C LYS A 59 -6.55 -8.12 -14.47
N ILE A 60 -5.33 -8.49 -14.06
CA ILE A 60 -4.17 -8.56 -14.96
C ILE A 60 -3.89 -9.95 -15.54
N ILE A 61 -4.58 -10.98 -15.05
CA ILE A 61 -4.50 -12.35 -15.58
C ILE A 61 -5.81 -12.74 -16.24
N HIS A 62 -5.80 -13.82 -17.01
CA HIS A 62 -7.01 -14.48 -17.50
C HIS A 62 -7.29 -15.72 -16.65
N ALA A 63 -8.29 -15.65 -15.76
CA ALA A 63 -8.54 -16.70 -14.78
C ALA A 63 -8.73 -18.12 -15.39
N PRO A 64 -9.52 -18.31 -16.47
CA PRO A 64 -9.67 -19.62 -17.12
C PRO A 64 -8.35 -20.22 -17.62
N SER A 65 -7.45 -19.41 -18.20
CA SER A 65 -6.15 -19.91 -18.66
C SER A 65 -5.24 -20.31 -17.50
N ILE A 66 -5.20 -19.49 -16.44
CA ILE A 66 -4.35 -19.76 -15.28
C ILE A 66 -4.87 -20.94 -14.45
N GLN A 67 -6.18 -21.16 -14.42
CA GLN A 67 -6.79 -22.33 -13.76
C GLN A 67 -6.18 -23.66 -14.23
N LEU A 68 -5.84 -23.78 -15.52
CA LEU A 68 -5.19 -24.99 -16.06
C LEU A 68 -3.81 -25.21 -15.44
N HIS A 69 -3.01 -24.15 -15.31
CA HIS A 69 -1.70 -24.21 -14.65
C HIS A 69 -1.81 -24.46 -13.15
N VAL A 70 -2.86 -23.98 -12.49
CA VAL A 70 -3.14 -24.28 -11.07
C VAL A 70 -3.40 -25.78 -10.88
N VAL A 71 -4.22 -26.39 -11.76
CA VAL A 71 -4.49 -27.84 -11.73
C VAL A 71 -3.20 -28.63 -12.00
N GLU A 72 -2.42 -28.22 -13.00
CA GLU A 72 -1.15 -28.87 -13.31
C GLU A 72 -0.15 -28.76 -12.15
N ALA A 73 -0.04 -27.61 -11.50
CA ALA A 73 0.81 -27.42 -10.32
C ALA A 73 0.39 -28.32 -9.16
N ALA A 74 -0.91 -28.45 -8.91
CA ALA A 74 -1.45 -29.34 -7.88
C ALA A 74 -1.14 -30.82 -8.15
N CYS A 75 -1.11 -31.24 -9.42
CA CYS A 75 -0.81 -32.63 -9.79
C CYS A 75 0.70 -32.94 -9.82
N THR A 76 1.52 -31.98 -10.25
CA THR A 76 2.95 -32.22 -10.60
C THR A 76 3.92 -31.56 -9.64
N SER A 77 3.42 -30.85 -8.63
CA SER A 77 4.22 -29.94 -7.79
C SER A 77 5.01 -28.90 -8.62
N GLY A 78 4.48 -28.52 -9.78
CA GLY A 78 5.07 -27.52 -10.67
C GLY A 78 6.21 -28.02 -11.57
N SER A 79 6.57 -29.31 -11.52
CA SER A 79 7.70 -29.86 -12.30
C SER A 79 7.52 -29.80 -13.83
N GLY A 80 6.28 -29.70 -14.33
CA GLY A 80 5.98 -29.52 -15.76
C GLY A 80 5.88 -28.07 -16.23
N LEU A 81 5.85 -27.11 -15.29
CA LEU A 81 5.56 -25.71 -15.61
C LEU A 81 6.83 -24.92 -15.93
N SER A 82 6.71 -23.98 -16.87
CA SER A 82 7.81 -23.05 -17.15
C SER A 82 8.14 -22.18 -15.94
N VAL A 83 9.39 -21.74 -15.82
CA VAL A 83 9.86 -20.88 -14.71
C VAL A 83 9.00 -19.62 -14.57
N ALA A 84 8.61 -19.00 -15.69
CA ALA A 84 7.72 -17.84 -15.69
C ALA A 84 6.34 -18.15 -15.10
N THR A 85 5.78 -19.33 -15.42
CA THR A 85 4.49 -19.79 -14.88
C THR A 85 4.60 -20.12 -13.39
N GLN A 86 5.69 -20.76 -12.97
CA GLN A 86 5.96 -21.00 -11.55
C GLN A 86 6.05 -19.68 -10.78
N ALA A 87 6.77 -18.68 -11.30
CA ALA A 87 6.85 -17.36 -10.71
C ALA A 87 5.46 -16.70 -10.61
N LEU A 88 4.62 -16.80 -11.65
CA LEU A 88 3.25 -16.29 -11.61
C LEU A 88 2.41 -16.98 -10.55
N LEU A 89 2.45 -18.32 -10.45
CA LEU A 89 1.70 -19.05 -9.43
C LEU A 89 2.15 -18.70 -8.02
N PHE A 90 3.46 -18.62 -7.75
CA PHE A 90 3.96 -18.18 -6.45
C PHE A 90 3.56 -16.73 -6.13
N SER A 91 3.46 -15.85 -7.14
CA SER A 91 2.97 -14.47 -6.93
C SER A 91 1.48 -14.43 -6.57
N ILE A 92 0.67 -15.32 -7.18
CA ILE A 92 -0.75 -15.53 -6.85
C ILE A 92 -0.89 -16.04 -5.41
N TYR A 93 -0.09 -17.03 -5.01
CA TYR A 93 -0.10 -17.57 -3.64
C TYR A 93 0.31 -16.50 -2.62
N ASN A 94 1.36 -15.74 -2.91
CA ASN A 94 1.84 -14.67 -2.05
C ASN A 94 0.80 -13.55 -1.89
N ALA A 95 0.17 -13.12 -2.99
CA ALA A 95 -0.89 -12.14 -2.96
C ALA A 95 -2.12 -12.64 -2.19
N SER A 96 -2.44 -13.94 -2.28
CA SER A 96 -3.55 -14.54 -1.52
C SER A 96 -3.26 -14.58 -0.03
N LEU A 97 -2.07 -15.06 0.36
CA LEU A 97 -1.59 -15.06 1.75
C LEU A 97 -1.63 -13.67 2.35
N PHE A 98 -1.28 -12.64 1.58
CA PHE A 98 -1.34 -11.25 2.04
C PHE A 98 -2.74 -10.86 2.53
N THR A 99 -3.80 -11.33 1.86
CA THR A 99 -5.20 -11.01 2.19
C THR A 99 -5.82 -11.83 3.34
N LEU A 100 -5.15 -12.89 3.81
CA LEU A 100 -5.68 -13.73 4.90
C LEU A 100 -5.45 -13.10 6.27
N SER A 101 -6.35 -13.32 7.22
CA SER A 101 -6.06 -13.06 8.64
C SER A 101 -5.01 -14.05 9.19
N ASN A 102 -4.48 -13.78 10.38
CA ASN A 102 -3.57 -14.73 11.04
C ASN A 102 -4.29 -16.06 11.34
N ASP A 103 -5.55 -16.00 11.75
CA ASP A 103 -6.36 -17.17 12.09
C ASP A 103 -6.74 -17.97 10.83
N GLU A 104 -7.21 -17.31 9.77
CA GLU A 104 -7.51 -17.96 8.48
C GLU A 104 -6.28 -18.69 7.93
N CYS A 105 -5.10 -18.05 8.03
CA CYS A 105 -3.86 -18.66 7.57
C CYS A 105 -3.45 -19.84 8.46
N LEU A 106 -3.61 -19.74 9.78
CA LEU A 106 -3.30 -20.83 10.70
C LEU A 106 -4.21 -22.04 10.46
N GLU A 107 -5.51 -21.82 10.24
CA GLU A 107 -6.47 -22.87 9.90
C GLU A 107 -6.14 -23.54 8.56
N LEU A 108 -5.83 -22.74 7.53
CA LEU A 108 -5.56 -23.25 6.19
C LEU A 108 -4.20 -23.94 6.06
N MET A 109 -3.18 -23.40 6.73
CA MET A 109 -1.77 -23.81 6.56
C MET A 109 -1.25 -24.68 7.70
N GLY A 110 -1.94 -24.72 8.84
CA GLY A 110 -1.45 -25.34 10.08
C GLY A 110 -0.20 -24.65 10.65
N ARG A 111 0.13 -23.45 10.18
CA ARG A 111 1.37 -22.72 10.47
C ARG A 111 1.09 -21.22 10.59
N PRO A 112 1.85 -20.47 11.42
CA PRO A 112 1.70 -19.03 11.53
C PRO A 112 1.89 -18.31 10.19
N LYS A 113 1.02 -17.33 9.89
CA LYS A 113 1.06 -16.52 8.65
C LYS A 113 2.44 -15.98 8.33
N ARG A 114 3.14 -15.40 9.31
CA ARG A 114 4.49 -14.83 9.16
C ARG A 114 5.48 -15.85 8.57
N GLN A 115 5.45 -17.10 9.04
CA GLN A 115 6.36 -18.14 8.56
C GLN A 115 6.03 -18.56 7.13
N VAL A 116 4.75 -18.82 6.84
CA VAL A 116 4.32 -19.28 5.50
C VAL A 116 4.51 -18.18 4.46
N ALA A 117 4.17 -16.94 4.79
CA ALA A 117 4.39 -15.78 3.93
C ALA A 117 5.88 -15.57 3.65
N HIS A 118 6.75 -15.70 4.66
CA HIS A 118 8.19 -15.61 4.47
C HIS A 118 8.72 -16.69 3.52
N SER A 119 8.36 -17.96 3.75
CA SER A 119 8.74 -19.08 2.88
C SER A 119 8.23 -18.89 1.44
N CYS A 120 6.99 -18.45 1.28
CA CYS A 120 6.39 -18.18 -0.04
C CYS A 120 7.11 -17.02 -0.76
N ALA A 121 7.42 -15.94 -0.04
CA ALA A 121 8.14 -14.79 -0.60
C ALA A 121 9.57 -15.16 -1.04
N MET A 122 10.27 -16.02 -0.28
CA MET A 122 11.58 -16.56 -0.67
C MET A 122 11.50 -17.38 -1.95
N ALA A 123 10.55 -18.33 -2.03
CA ALA A 123 10.34 -19.14 -3.23
C ALA A 123 9.97 -18.27 -4.44
N LEU A 124 9.09 -17.29 -4.26
CA LEU A 124 8.73 -16.33 -5.31
C LEU A 124 9.94 -15.56 -5.83
N ARG A 125 10.78 -15.00 -4.94
CA ARG A 125 12.00 -14.28 -5.33
C ARG A 125 12.96 -15.17 -6.09
N LEU A 126 13.15 -16.41 -5.67
CA LEU A 126 13.98 -17.38 -6.38
C LEU A 126 13.46 -17.61 -7.81
N GLN A 127 12.16 -17.84 -7.97
CA GLN A 127 11.58 -18.05 -9.30
C GLN A 127 11.65 -16.80 -10.18
N LEU A 128 11.35 -15.62 -9.63
CA LEU A 128 11.52 -14.36 -10.35
C LEU A 128 12.96 -14.18 -10.82
N ARG A 129 13.97 -14.43 -9.96
CA ARG A 129 15.39 -14.39 -10.37
C ARG A 129 15.69 -15.36 -11.53
N ARG A 130 15.17 -16.60 -11.46
CA ARG A 130 15.34 -17.61 -12.52
C ARG A 130 14.70 -17.22 -13.86
N THR A 131 13.75 -16.28 -13.89
CA THR A 131 13.18 -15.75 -15.15
C THR A 131 14.09 -14.74 -15.87
N ASP A 132 15.17 -14.27 -15.25
CA ASP A 132 16.05 -13.22 -15.76
C ASP A 132 15.24 -11.98 -16.24
N PHE A 133 14.30 -11.53 -15.41
CA PHE A 133 13.26 -10.56 -15.79
C PHE A 133 13.79 -9.19 -16.25
N LEU A 134 15.02 -8.83 -15.90
CA LEU A 134 15.65 -7.59 -16.38
C LEU A 134 16.03 -7.67 -17.87
N ARG A 135 16.24 -8.88 -18.37
CA ARG A 135 16.64 -9.14 -19.77
C ARG A 135 15.51 -9.74 -20.58
N SER A 136 14.67 -10.59 -19.98
CA SER A 136 13.56 -11.26 -20.66
C SER A 136 12.37 -10.33 -20.96
N ALA A 137 11.54 -10.74 -21.93
CA ALA A 137 10.35 -10.02 -22.38
C ALA A 137 9.13 -10.95 -22.31
N SER A 138 8.82 -11.44 -21.12
CA SER A 138 7.72 -12.38 -20.87
C SER A 138 6.54 -11.67 -20.19
N LEU A 139 5.36 -11.76 -20.80
CA LEU A 139 4.13 -11.19 -20.24
C LEU A 139 3.78 -11.85 -18.90
N THR A 140 3.95 -13.17 -18.81
CA THR A 140 3.75 -13.97 -17.59
C THR A 140 4.69 -13.53 -16.47
N THR A 141 5.96 -13.27 -16.78
CA THR A 141 6.93 -12.77 -15.81
C THR A 141 6.55 -11.36 -15.33
N LEU A 142 6.11 -10.48 -16.24
CA LEU A 142 5.66 -9.15 -15.86
C LEU A 142 4.40 -9.18 -14.99
N GLN A 143 3.43 -10.05 -15.27
CA GLN A 143 2.28 -10.28 -14.40
C GLN A 143 2.72 -10.72 -12.99
N ALA A 144 3.69 -11.63 -12.90
CA ALA A 144 4.23 -12.09 -11.63
C ALA A 144 4.91 -10.97 -10.83
N LEU A 145 5.71 -10.12 -11.50
CA LEU A 145 6.34 -8.95 -10.89
C LEU A 145 5.31 -7.94 -10.36
N VAL A 146 4.23 -7.70 -11.11
CA VAL A 146 3.17 -6.77 -10.72
C VAL A 146 2.37 -7.28 -9.53
N LEU A 147 2.02 -8.58 -9.50
CA LEU A 147 1.38 -9.19 -8.32
C LEU A 147 2.31 -9.19 -7.11
N TYR A 148 3.61 -9.41 -7.31
CA TYR A 148 4.59 -9.32 -6.25
C TYR A 148 4.67 -7.89 -5.70
N LEU A 149 4.83 -6.88 -6.56
CA LEU A 149 4.83 -5.47 -6.18
C LEU A 149 3.56 -5.09 -5.37
N PHE A 150 2.40 -5.59 -5.79
CA PHE A 150 1.14 -5.37 -5.09
C PHE A 150 1.14 -5.93 -3.66
N SER A 151 1.88 -7.00 -3.38
CA SER A 151 2.05 -7.54 -2.03
C SER A 151 3.13 -6.86 -1.18
N LEU A 152 3.94 -5.96 -1.76
CA LEU A 152 5.01 -5.25 -1.03
C LEU A 152 4.55 -3.96 -0.36
N GLU A 153 3.50 -3.33 -0.87
CA GLU A 153 3.15 -1.94 -0.54
C GLU A 153 2.68 -1.67 0.90
N SER A 154 2.45 -2.71 1.70
CA SER A 154 2.05 -2.61 3.10
C SER A 154 3.19 -2.85 4.09
N HIS A 155 4.31 -3.43 3.65
CA HIS A 155 5.35 -3.97 4.55
C HIS A 155 6.78 -3.55 4.18
N TYR A 156 6.98 -2.87 3.05
CA TYR A 156 8.31 -2.55 2.52
C TYR A 156 8.54 -1.05 2.46
N ASP A 157 9.83 -0.67 2.47
CA ASP A 157 10.29 0.69 2.24
C ASP A 157 9.58 1.30 1.01
N THR A 158 8.88 2.42 1.24
CA THR A 158 8.14 3.16 0.21
C THR A 158 9.03 3.53 -0.97
N HIS A 159 10.30 3.84 -0.74
CA HIS A 159 11.25 4.16 -1.80
C HIS A 159 11.66 2.91 -2.59
N ALA A 160 11.90 1.77 -1.92
CA ALA A 160 12.22 0.51 -2.61
C ALA A 160 11.06 0.06 -3.50
N THR A 161 9.83 0.18 -2.99
CA THR A 161 8.59 -0.12 -3.73
C THR A 161 8.43 0.79 -4.95
N TRP A 162 8.75 2.09 -4.82
CA TRP A 162 8.77 3.05 -5.93
C TRP A 162 9.82 2.73 -6.99
N ILE A 163 11.04 2.34 -6.60
CA ILE A 163 12.04 1.89 -7.57
C ILE A 163 11.56 0.63 -8.31
N PHE A 164 10.94 -0.30 -7.58
CA PHE A 164 10.44 -1.55 -8.16
C PHE A 164 9.25 -1.32 -9.11
N SER A 165 8.36 -0.37 -8.83
CA SER A 165 7.32 0.06 -9.77
C SER A 165 7.92 0.61 -11.06
N GLY A 166 8.96 1.45 -10.96
CA GLY A 166 9.70 1.97 -12.10
C GLY A 166 10.37 0.87 -12.95
N ILE A 167 10.86 -0.21 -12.33
CA ILE A 167 11.37 -1.39 -13.05
C ILE A 167 10.25 -2.05 -13.86
N CYS A 168 9.09 -2.33 -13.23
CA CYS A 168 7.95 -2.94 -13.91
C CYS A 168 7.46 -2.07 -15.08
N LEU A 169 7.37 -0.76 -14.87
CA LEU A 169 6.99 0.21 -15.89
C LEU A 169 7.95 0.18 -17.09
N ARG A 170 9.26 0.22 -16.86
CA ARG A 170 10.27 0.18 -17.93
C ARG A 170 10.27 -1.15 -18.68
N ILE A 171 10.05 -2.28 -18.01
CA ILE A 171 9.88 -3.58 -18.66
C ILE A 171 8.64 -3.56 -19.56
N ALA A 172 7.50 -3.06 -19.06
CA ALA A 172 6.28 -2.92 -19.85
C ALA A 172 6.48 -2.03 -21.08
N GLN A 173 7.21 -0.92 -20.94
CA GLN A 173 7.55 -0.03 -22.04
C GLN A 173 8.44 -0.72 -23.08
N LYS A 174 9.51 -1.41 -22.64
CA LYS A 174 10.39 -2.21 -23.50
C LYS A 174 9.61 -3.25 -24.30
N MET A 175 8.57 -3.84 -23.70
CA MET A 175 7.67 -4.80 -24.35
C MET A 175 6.58 -4.16 -25.24
N GLY A 176 6.49 -2.83 -25.26
CA GLY A 176 5.53 -2.08 -26.07
C GLY A 176 4.11 -1.98 -25.49
N LEU A 177 3.89 -2.27 -24.20
CA LEU A 177 2.54 -2.27 -23.60
C LEU A 177 1.85 -0.90 -23.54
N HIS A 178 2.66 0.17 -23.56
CA HIS A 178 2.20 1.55 -23.69
C HIS A 178 1.60 1.85 -25.08
N ARG A 179 1.76 0.93 -26.04
CA ARG A 179 1.15 1.02 -27.35
C ARG A 179 0.00 0.04 -27.50
N ASP A 180 -1.08 0.48 -28.13
CA ASP A 180 -2.25 -0.36 -28.30
C ASP A 180 -1.97 -1.53 -29.25
N GLY A 181 -2.24 -2.76 -28.77
CA GLY A 181 -2.00 -3.98 -29.54
C GLY A 181 -2.75 -4.04 -30.87
N GLU A 182 -3.90 -3.37 -30.98
CA GLU A 182 -4.68 -3.29 -32.22
C GLU A 182 -3.92 -2.53 -33.32
N ALA A 183 -3.26 -1.43 -32.95
CA ALA A 183 -2.43 -0.66 -33.87
C ALA A 183 -1.15 -1.41 -34.27
N LEU A 184 -0.75 -2.41 -33.47
CA LEU A 184 0.40 -3.28 -33.73
C LEU A 184 0.01 -4.58 -34.45
N GLY A 185 -1.29 -4.83 -34.69
CA GLY A 185 -1.78 -6.06 -35.32
C GLY A 185 -1.63 -7.31 -34.45
N LEU A 186 -1.60 -7.16 -33.12
CA LEU A 186 -1.54 -8.30 -32.19
C LEU A 186 -2.89 -9.02 -32.11
N PRO A 187 -2.90 -10.34 -31.77
CA PRO A 187 -4.15 -11.06 -31.56
C PRO A 187 -5.08 -10.35 -30.55
N PRO A 188 -6.41 -10.40 -30.74
CA PRO A 188 -7.38 -9.77 -29.85
C PRO A 188 -7.19 -10.11 -28.36
N PHE A 189 -6.97 -11.38 -28.05
CA PHE A 189 -6.74 -11.84 -26.68
C PHE A 189 -5.49 -11.21 -26.07
N GLU A 190 -4.37 -11.25 -26.80
CA GLU A 190 -3.11 -10.66 -26.35
C GLU A 190 -3.24 -9.15 -26.17
N THR A 191 -3.95 -8.48 -27.07
CA THR A 191 -4.22 -7.03 -27.00
C THR A 191 -4.95 -6.67 -25.71
N GLU A 192 -6.01 -7.40 -25.36
CA GLU A 192 -6.79 -7.13 -24.14
C GLU A 192 -5.97 -7.38 -22.87
N ILE A 193 -5.20 -8.48 -22.79
CA ILE A 193 -4.33 -8.74 -21.64
C ILE A 193 -3.24 -7.67 -21.49
N ARG A 194 -2.67 -7.20 -22.61
CA ARG A 194 -1.69 -6.10 -22.60
C ARG A 194 -2.32 -4.79 -22.12
N ARG A 195 -3.54 -4.45 -22.55
CA ARG A 195 -4.28 -3.25 -22.05
C ARG A 195 -4.51 -3.35 -20.55
N ARG A 196 -5.04 -4.47 -20.05
CA ARG A 196 -5.29 -4.71 -18.62
C ARG A 196 -4.02 -4.55 -17.79
N LEU A 197 -2.93 -5.18 -18.22
CA LEU A 197 -1.65 -5.12 -17.51
C LEU A 197 -1.01 -3.72 -17.57
N TRP A 198 -1.05 -3.04 -18.72
CA TRP A 198 -0.52 -1.69 -18.87
C TRP A 198 -1.19 -0.70 -17.92
N TRP A 199 -2.53 -0.63 -17.94
CA TRP A 199 -3.28 0.28 -17.08
C TRP A 199 -3.08 -0.03 -15.60
N ARG A 200 -2.93 -1.32 -15.24
CA ARG A 200 -2.59 -1.68 -13.87
C ARG A 200 -1.22 -1.15 -13.47
N ILE A 201 -0.20 -1.35 -14.29
CA ILE A 201 1.17 -0.88 -14.02
C ILE A 201 1.20 0.64 -13.93
N TYR A 202 0.53 1.34 -14.86
CA TYR A 202 0.46 2.79 -14.87
C TYR A 202 -0.13 3.35 -13.56
N MET A 203 -1.26 2.80 -13.11
CA MET A 203 -1.88 3.23 -11.85
C MET A 203 -1.06 2.87 -10.62
N LEU A 204 -0.40 1.72 -10.67
CA LEU A 204 0.46 1.25 -9.59
C LEU A 204 1.67 2.18 -9.43
N ASP A 205 2.34 2.52 -10.53
CA ASP A 205 3.47 3.46 -10.53
C ASP A 205 3.03 4.85 -10.07
N ALA A 206 1.92 5.39 -10.59
CA ALA A 206 1.38 6.69 -10.15
C ALA A 206 1.16 6.72 -8.63
N ARG A 207 0.64 5.64 -8.05
CA ARG A 207 0.46 5.52 -6.60
C ARG A 207 1.78 5.40 -5.84
N CYS A 208 2.75 4.64 -6.33
CA CYS A 208 4.07 4.55 -5.68
C CYS A 208 4.81 5.90 -5.71
N ASN A 209 4.70 6.67 -6.80
CA ASN A 209 5.21 8.04 -6.89
C ASN A 209 4.54 8.94 -5.85
N TYR A 210 3.21 8.88 -5.75
CA TYR A 210 2.47 9.66 -4.77
C TYR A 210 2.91 9.35 -3.33
N ARG A 211 3.11 8.08 -2.97
CA ARG A 211 3.54 7.70 -1.62
C ARG A 211 4.98 8.04 -1.28
N SER A 212 5.89 7.99 -2.25
CA SER A 212 7.31 8.24 -1.96
C SER A 212 7.60 9.72 -1.64
N GLY A 213 6.65 10.61 -1.93
CA GLY A 213 6.80 12.06 -1.73
C GLY A 213 7.83 12.68 -2.68
N LEU A 214 8.33 11.94 -3.67
CA LEU A 214 9.36 12.38 -4.62
C LEU A 214 8.78 13.15 -5.82
N GLY A 215 7.49 13.50 -5.77
CA GLY A 215 6.79 14.17 -6.85
C GLY A 215 6.47 13.23 -8.02
N PRO A 216 5.92 13.76 -9.13
CA PRO A 216 5.56 12.93 -10.27
C PRO A 216 6.81 12.43 -10.98
N SER A 217 6.81 11.16 -11.38
CA SER A 217 7.65 10.70 -12.48
C SER A 217 7.35 11.58 -13.70
N MET A 218 8.39 12.11 -14.35
CA MET A 218 8.31 12.99 -15.53
C MET A 218 7.72 12.29 -16.79
N MET A 219 6.90 11.25 -16.64
CA MET A 219 6.41 10.39 -17.71
C MET A 219 5.13 10.98 -18.34
N PRO A 220 5.18 11.55 -19.57
CA PRO A 220 4.18 12.53 -20.02
C PRO A 220 2.91 11.96 -20.69
N SER A 221 2.65 10.65 -20.65
CA SER A 221 1.46 10.09 -21.31
C SER A 221 1.24 8.63 -20.90
N ALA A 222 -0.02 8.22 -20.73
CA ALA A 222 -0.42 6.82 -20.63
C ALA A 222 -0.17 6.02 -21.94
N GLY A 223 0.51 6.62 -22.92
CA GLY A 223 0.73 6.04 -24.24
C GLY A 223 -0.52 6.14 -25.12
N ASP A 224 -0.52 5.40 -26.24
CA ASP A 224 -1.67 5.32 -27.14
C ASP A 224 -2.59 4.10 -26.81
N SER A 225 -2.23 3.33 -25.76
CA SER A 225 -2.98 2.18 -25.28
C SER A 225 -4.42 2.54 -24.89
N LYS A 226 -5.40 1.85 -25.48
CA LYS A 226 -6.81 2.05 -25.12
C LYS A 226 -7.08 1.50 -23.72
N MET A 227 -8.16 1.99 -23.10
CA MET A 227 -8.65 1.40 -21.85
C MET A 227 -9.01 -0.08 -22.05
N PRO A 228 -8.91 -0.92 -21.01
CA PRO A 228 -9.39 -2.30 -21.08
C PRO A 228 -10.88 -2.36 -21.42
N THR A 229 -11.29 -3.45 -22.04
CA THR A 229 -12.68 -3.63 -22.49
C THR A 229 -13.56 -4.14 -21.35
N ASN A 230 -14.82 -3.72 -21.30
CA ASN A 230 -15.79 -4.17 -20.30
C ASN A 230 -16.25 -5.61 -20.57
N LEU A 231 -15.46 -6.58 -20.11
CA LEU A 231 -15.72 -8.01 -20.30
C LEU A 231 -15.31 -8.85 -19.10
N ASN A 232 -16.12 -9.87 -18.81
CA ASN A 232 -15.73 -10.94 -17.89
C ASN A 232 -14.65 -11.81 -18.52
N ASP A 233 -13.85 -12.48 -17.69
CA ASP A 233 -12.80 -13.37 -18.20
C ASP A 233 -13.39 -14.54 -19.00
N SER A 234 -14.59 -15.02 -18.66
CA SER A 234 -15.27 -16.08 -19.41
C SER A 234 -15.58 -15.72 -20.87
N GLU A 235 -15.64 -14.42 -21.19
CA GLU A 235 -15.91 -13.89 -22.54
C GLU A 235 -14.62 -13.67 -23.35
N LEU A 236 -13.46 -13.77 -22.70
CA LEU A 236 -12.15 -13.50 -23.28
C LEU A 236 -11.52 -14.79 -23.85
N HIS A 237 -11.90 -15.16 -25.06
CA HIS A 237 -11.41 -16.40 -25.70
C HIS A 237 -10.00 -16.23 -26.32
N PRO A 238 -9.02 -17.11 -26.00
CA PRO A 238 -7.67 -17.06 -26.56
C PRO A 238 -7.59 -17.10 -28.08
N ASP A 239 -8.51 -17.83 -28.71
CA ASP A 239 -8.54 -18.05 -30.17
C ASP A 239 -9.39 -17.02 -30.92
N SER A 240 -9.82 -15.93 -30.25
CA SER A 240 -10.63 -14.90 -30.89
C SER A 240 -9.87 -14.23 -32.04
N THR A 241 -10.53 -14.12 -33.19
CA THR A 241 -10.00 -13.44 -34.39
C THR A 241 -10.51 -12.01 -34.54
N THR A 242 -11.49 -11.61 -33.72
CA THR A 242 -12.08 -10.27 -33.73
C THR A 242 -11.82 -9.53 -32.43
N TYR A 243 -11.46 -8.25 -32.53
CA TYR A 243 -11.29 -7.41 -31.34
C TYR A 243 -12.58 -7.27 -30.54
N PHE A 244 -12.42 -7.32 -29.24
CA PHE A 244 -13.50 -7.25 -28.27
C PHE A 244 -14.14 -5.85 -28.21
N ARG A 245 -15.40 -5.81 -27.79
CA ARG A 245 -16.17 -4.58 -27.57
C ARG A 245 -16.74 -4.58 -26.16
N ASP A 246 -16.99 -3.39 -25.65
CA ASP A 246 -17.60 -3.23 -24.33
C ASP A 246 -18.95 -3.94 -24.29
N ARG A 247 -19.12 -4.78 -23.26
CA ARG A 247 -20.43 -5.33 -22.91
C ARG A 247 -21.35 -4.21 -22.44
N ASP A 248 -22.63 -4.33 -22.78
CA ASP A 248 -23.68 -3.55 -22.15
C ASP A 248 -24.02 -4.12 -20.76
N GLY A 249 -23.77 -3.33 -19.72
CA GLY A 249 -24.13 -3.64 -18.34
C GLY A 249 -22.97 -4.15 -17.47
N PRO A 250 -23.30 -4.78 -16.32
CA PRO A 250 -22.33 -5.11 -15.30
C PRO A 250 -21.27 -6.14 -15.72
N SER A 251 -20.05 -6.00 -15.19
CA SER A 251 -18.97 -6.96 -15.38
C SER A 251 -18.00 -6.99 -14.19
N GLU A 252 -17.16 -8.01 -14.16
CA GLU A 252 -16.07 -8.15 -13.20
C GLU A 252 -14.97 -7.07 -13.35
N MET A 253 -15.03 -6.21 -14.38
CA MET A 253 -14.09 -5.11 -14.61
C MET A 253 -14.47 -3.81 -13.89
N ALA A 254 -15.61 -3.74 -13.20
CA ALA A 254 -16.14 -2.51 -12.61
C ALA A 254 -15.13 -1.74 -11.75
N VAL A 255 -14.46 -2.44 -10.82
CA VAL A 255 -13.46 -1.82 -9.94
C VAL A 255 -12.24 -1.33 -10.72
N SER A 256 -11.77 -2.12 -11.68
CA SER A 256 -10.67 -1.70 -12.57
C SER A 256 -11.04 -0.45 -13.37
N PHE A 257 -12.25 -0.37 -13.94
CA PHE A 257 -12.70 0.85 -14.62
C PHE A 257 -12.76 2.05 -13.71
N LEU A 258 -13.24 1.89 -12.48
CA LEU A 258 -13.31 2.96 -11.51
C LEU A 258 -11.91 3.57 -11.28
N ILE A 259 -10.92 2.71 -11.05
CA ILE A 259 -9.52 3.11 -10.81
C ILE A 259 -8.89 3.73 -12.07
N TYR A 260 -9.01 3.06 -13.22
CA TYR A 260 -8.36 3.48 -14.48
C TYR A 260 -9.00 4.74 -15.05
N SER A 261 -10.32 4.91 -14.91
CA SER A 261 -11.01 6.12 -15.35
C SER A 261 -10.60 7.34 -14.55
N MET A 262 -10.28 7.17 -13.26
CA MET A 262 -9.72 8.24 -12.44
C MET A 262 -8.30 8.59 -12.89
N GLY A 263 -7.44 7.58 -13.09
CA GLY A 263 -6.10 7.81 -13.61
C GLY A 263 -6.09 8.53 -14.95
N LYS A 264 -6.93 8.08 -15.89
CA LYS A 264 -7.11 8.72 -17.19
C LYS A 264 -7.63 10.16 -17.06
N PHE A 265 -8.60 10.39 -16.18
CA PHE A 265 -9.14 11.73 -15.93
C PHE A 265 -8.08 12.70 -15.41
N LEU A 266 -7.19 12.25 -14.52
CA LEU A 266 -6.08 13.05 -14.02
C LEU A 266 -5.05 13.31 -15.13
N ALA A 267 -4.65 12.27 -15.87
CA ALA A 267 -3.67 12.39 -16.96
C ALA A 267 -4.12 13.31 -18.11
N GLU A 268 -5.42 13.37 -18.40
CA GLU A 268 -6.00 14.27 -19.42
C GLU A 268 -6.11 15.73 -18.92
N ARG A 269 -5.90 15.97 -17.62
CA ARG A 269 -5.99 17.30 -16.99
C ARG A 269 -4.75 17.60 -16.15
N PRO A 270 -3.61 17.93 -16.78
CA PRO A 270 -2.35 18.16 -16.09
C PRO A 270 -2.42 19.26 -15.01
N SER A 271 -3.29 20.27 -15.18
CA SER A 271 -3.51 21.32 -14.17
C SER A 271 -4.25 20.81 -12.92
N VAL A 272 -5.09 19.78 -13.05
CA VAL A 272 -5.78 19.14 -11.93
C VAL A 272 -4.85 18.13 -11.27
N GLU A 273 -4.19 17.29 -12.06
CA GLU A 273 -3.16 16.34 -11.58
C GLU A 273 -2.05 17.07 -10.81
N ALA A 274 -1.51 18.14 -11.38
CA ALA A 274 -0.52 18.97 -10.71
C ALA A 274 -1.06 19.53 -9.39
N ARG A 275 -2.36 19.78 -9.21
CA ARG A 275 -2.90 20.25 -7.92
C ARG A 275 -3.03 19.14 -6.88
N PHE A 276 -3.45 17.94 -7.26
CA PHE A 276 -3.44 16.78 -6.36
C PHE A 276 -2.02 16.51 -5.83
N ILE A 277 -1.02 16.76 -6.67
CA ILE A 277 0.39 16.51 -6.38
C ILE A 277 1.05 17.72 -5.66
N GLN A 278 0.78 18.95 -6.10
CA GLN A 278 1.37 20.20 -5.60
C GLN A 278 0.81 20.58 -4.22
N HIS A 279 -0.44 20.20 -3.89
CA HIS A 279 -1.01 20.50 -2.58
C HIS A 279 -0.13 19.98 -1.44
N GLU A 280 0.50 18.81 -1.58
CA GLU A 280 1.43 18.25 -0.58
C GLU A 280 2.82 18.89 -0.58
N ILE A 281 3.26 19.44 -1.71
CA ILE A 281 4.55 20.15 -1.83
C ILE A 281 4.44 21.57 -1.26
N ASP A 282 3.36 22.29 -1.57
CA ASP A 282 3.08 23.65 -1.07
C ASP A 282 2.76 23.66 0.44
N ILE A 283 2.37 22.51 0.98
CA ILE A 283 2.23 22.27 2.41
C ILE A 283 3.59 22.40 3.15
N ILE A 284 4.72 22.18 2.47
CA ILE A 284 6.08 22.14 3.05
C ILE A 284 6.93 23.37 2.62
N GLY A 285 6.62 24.01 1.50
CA GLY A 285 7.36 25.16 0.95
C GLY A 285 6.60 26.50 1.00
N PRO A 286 7.27 27.63 0.70
CA PRO A 286 6.58 28.91 0.54
C PRO A 286 5.63 28.84 -0.67
N ALA A 287 4.33 28.98 -0.40
CA ALA A 287 3.26 28.90 -1.39
C ALA A 287 3.53 29.81 -2.60
N ARG A 288 3.52 29.26 -3.81
CA ARG A 288 3.37 30.07 -5.03
C ARG A 288 1.92 30.54 -5.15
N GLN A 289 1.73 31.76 -5.66
CA GLN A 289 0.43 32.39 -5.81
C GLN A 289 -0.50 31.51 -6.66
N THR A 290 -1.54 30.98 -6.04
CA THR A 290 -2.69 30.34 -6.72
C THR A 290 -3.60 31.43 -7.27
N LEU A 291 -4.01 31.33 -8.53
CA LEU A 291 -4.84 32.36 -9.16
C LEU A 291 -6.29 32.29 -8.62
N PRO A 292 -6.98 33.42 -8.39
CA PRO A 292 -8.34 33.45 -7.81
C PRO A 292 -9.40 32.64 -8.57
N HIS A 293 -9.30 32.56 -9.90
CA HIS A 293 -10.24 31.82 -10.77
C HIS A 293 -10.13 30.29 -10.63
N GLU A 294 -9.08 29.80 -9.97
CA GLU A 294 -8.79 28.37 -9.82
C GLU A 294 -9.45 27.77 -8.56
N LEU A 295 -9.93 28.58 -7.62
CA LEU A 295 -10.55 28.14 -6.36
C LEU A 295 -12.04 27.85 -6.48
N GLU A 296 -12.75 28.57 -7.36
CA GLU A 296 -14.16 28.33 -7.70
C GLU A 296 -14.35 27.03 -8.52
N ALA A 297 -13.26 26.48 -9.08
CA ALA A 297 -13.28 25.27 -9.91
C ALA A 297 -13.27 23.95 -9.11
N LEU A 298 -12.77 23.94 -7.86
CA LEU A 298 -12.56 22.70 -7.10
C LEU A 298 -13.84 22.02 -6.58
N PRO A 299 -14.84 22.74 -6.03
CA PRO A 299 -16.11 22.12 -5.66
C PRO A 299 -16.85 21.55 -6.88
N ASN A 300 -16.76 22.24 -8.02
CA ASN A 300 -17.30 21.75 -9.29
C ASN A 300 -16.56 20.49 -9.76
N LEU A 301 -15.24 20.43 -9.59
CA LEU A 301 -14.43 19.25 -9.86
C LEU A 301 -14.83 18.06 -8.98
N ALA A 302 -15.05 18.26 -7.68
CA ALA A 302 -15.47 17.19 -6.78
C ALA A 302 -16.81 16.57 -7.22
N LYS A 303 -17.77 17.42 -7.59
CA LYS A 303 -19.07 16.98 -8.12
C LYS A 303 -18.95 16.29 -9.48
N GLU A 304 -18.08 16.78 -10.36
CA GLU A 304 -17.80 16.15 -11.66
C GLU A 304 -17.22 14.74 -11.48
N VAL A 305 -16.22 14.61 -10.60
CA VAL A 305 -15.60 13.34 -10.23
C VAL A 305 -16.64 12.39 -9.66
N GLU A 306 -17.45 12.85 -8.70
CA GLU A 306 -18.50 12.04 -8.08
C GLU A 306 -19.52 11.53 -9.11
N ASN A 307 -20.01 12.41 -9.99
CA ASN A 307 -20.96 12.03 -11.04
C ASN A 307 -20.36 11.00 -12.01
N LYS A 308 -19.10 11.17 -12.40
CA LYS A 308 -18.40 10.23 -13.29
C LYS A 308 -18.25 8.85 -12.65
N LEU A 309 -17.86 8.81 -11.37
CA LEU A 309 -17.68 7.56 -10.63
C LEU A 309 -19.03 6.87 -10.35
N ASN A 310 -20.08 7.62 -10.04
CA ASN A 310 -21.44 7.09 -9.93
C ASN A 310 -21.89 6.43 -11.23
N GLY A 311 -21.72 7.10 -12.38
CA GLY A 311 -22.08 6.52 -13.67
C GLY A 311 -21.31 5.23 -14.02
N ILE A 312 -20.07 5.07 -13.54
CA ILE A 312 -19.31 3.83 -13.69
C ILE A 312 -19.91 2.71 -12.82
N ILE A 313 -20.20 3.00 -11.55
CA ILE A 313 -20.78 2.01 -10.63
C ILE A 313 -22.16 1.58 -11.13
N ASP A 314 -23.03 2.54 -11.47
CA ASP A 314 -24.40 2.27 -11.92
C ASP A 314 -24.44 1.43 -13.20
N ARG A 315 -23.45 1.61 -14.09
CA ARG A 315 -23.38 0.90 -15.37
C ARG A 315 -22.68 -0.45 -15.27
N PHE A 316 -21.59 -0.53 -14.51
CA PHE A 316 -20.64 -1.64 -14.60
C PHE A 316 -20.54 -2.49 -13.34
N ALA A 317 -20.89 -1.98 -12.15
CA ALA A 317 -20.83 -2.78 -10.93
C ALA A 317 -22.03 -3.72 -10.84
N ASP A 318 -21.78 -5.00 -10.51
CA ASP A 318 -22.82 -6.03 -10.44
C ASP A 318 -23.33 -6.20 -9.00
N PRO A 319 -24.60 -5.87 -8.71
CA PRO A 319 -25.21 -6.10 -7.39
C PRO A 319 -25.26 -7.57 -6.98
N ALA A 320 -25.16 -8.52 -7.91
CA ALA A 320 -25.07 -9.95 -7.61
C ALA A 320 -23.73 -10.33 -6.94
N THR A 321 -22.74 -9.44 -6.98
CA THR A 321 -21.45 -9.57 -6.30
C THR A 321 -21.33 -8.53 -5.16
N PRO A 322 -22.06 -8.71 -4.04
CA PRO A 322 -22.26 -7.65 -3.05
C PRO A 322 -20.95 -7.09 -2.49
N ASN A 323 -19.97 -7.93 -2.16
CA ASN A 323 -18.69 -7.48 -1.61
C ASN A 323 -17.91 -6.59 -2.60
N VAL A 324 -17.91 -6.94 -3.90
CA VAL A 324 -17.21 -6.17 -4.94
C VAL A 324 -17.97 -4.88 -5.26
N TYR A 325 -19.30 -4.94 -5.25
CA TYR A 325 -20.17 -3.77 -5.42
C TYR A 325 -19.96 -2.75 -4.28
N GLU A 326 -19.96 -3.20 -3.02
CA GLU A 326 -19.68 -2.35 -1.86
C GLU A 326 -18.26 -1.78 -1.91
N LEU A 327 -17.25 -2.59 -2.29
CA LEU A 327 -15.89 -2.12 -2.49
C LEU A 327 -15.82 -0.97 -3.52
N ALA A 328 -16.53 -1.07 -4.64
CA ALA A 328 -16.56 0.00 -5.64
C ALA A 328 -17.13 1.30 -5.03
N GLY A 329 -18.17 1.20 -4.20
CA GLY A 329 -18.70 2.32 -3.42
C GLY A 329 -17.67 2.94 -2.48
N HIS A 330 -16.88 2.12 -1.77
CA HIS A 330 -15.81 2.58 -0.89
C HIS A 330 -14.68 3.27 -1.64
N ILE A 331 -14.22 2.70 -2.75
CA ILE A 331 -13.19 3.31 -3.60
C ILE A 331 -13.67 4.67 -4.12
N LYS A 332 -14.93 4.76 -4.57
CA LYS A 332 -15.53 6.05 -4.95
C LYS A 332 -15.48 7.03 -3.77
N GLY A 333 -15.97 6.62 -2.61
CA GLY A 333 -15.99 7.47 -1.40
C GLY A 333 -14.59 7.94 -1.00
N GLN A 334 -13.58 7.09 -1.16
CA GLN A 334 -12.19 7.42 -0.90
C GLN A 334 -11.70 8.53 -1.85
N ILE A 335 -11.89 8.33 -3.15
CA ILE A 335 -11.47 9.29 -4.18
C ILE A 335 -12.20 10.63 -4.02
N VAL A 336 -13.53 10.61 -3.90
CA VAL A 336 -14.35 11.82 -3.75
C VAL A 336 -13.98 12.57 -2.48
N GLY A 337 -13.86 11.88 -1.34
CA GLY A 337 -13.48 12.54 -0.09
C GLY A 337 -12.08 13.16 -0.16
N MET A 338 -11.13 12.54 -0.84
CA MET A 338 -9.81 13.14 -1.07
C MET A 338 -9.91 14.43 -1.89
N VAL A 339 -10.70 14.44 -2.97
CA VAL A 339 -10.96 15.65 -3.77
C VAL A 339 -11.64 16.72 -2.93
N GLN A 340 -12.61 16.35 -2.09
CA GLN A 340 -13.36 17.27 -1.23
C GLN A 340 -12.50 17.87 -0.12
N ILE A 341 -11.61 17.07 0.49
CA ILE A 341 -10.64 17.56 1.49
C ILE A 341 -9.77 18.62 0.85
N MET A 342 -9.23 18.36 -0.35
CA MET A 342 -8.45 19.35 -1.11
C MET A 342 -9.26 20.60 -1.50
N ALA A 343 -10.52 20.43 -1.89
CA ALA A 343 -11.43 21.52 -2.27
C ALA A 343 -11.84 22.42 -1.10
N SER A 344 -11.92 21.86 0.11
CA SER A 344 -12.39 22.56 1.32
C SER A 344 -11.28 23.31 2.05
N MET A 345 -10.06 23.35 1.49
CA MET A 345 -8.95 24.08 2.10
C MET A 345 -9.02 25.56 1.76
N PRO A 346 -8.97 26.46 2.76
CA PRO A 346 -9.02 27.89 2.50
C PRO A 346 -7.80 28.31 1.68
N PRO A 347 -7.99 29.09 0.59
CA PRO A 347 -6.88 29.66 -0.15
C PRO A 347 -5.96 30.45 0.77
N THR A 348 -4.67 30.41 0.47
CA THR A 348 -3.60 30.96 1.29
C THR A 348 -3.74 32.46 1.60
N HIS A 349 -4.66 33.17 0.92
CA HIS A 349 -4.80 34.64 1.02
C HIS A 349 -6.22 35.22 1.10
N LEU A 350 -7.29 34.45 1.34
CA LEU A 350 -8.64 35.05 1.42
C LEU A 350 -9.32 34.83 2.77
N SER A 351 -8.95 35.67 3.74
CA SER A 351 -9.87 36.13 4.78
C SER A 351 -9.39 37.48 5.31
N LEU A 352 -10.00 38.57 4.81
CA LEU A 352 -9.84 39.94 5.33
C LEU A 352 -10.41 40.12 6.77
N SER A 353 -10.84 39.03 7.42
CA SER A 353 -11.49 39.05 8.74
C SER A 353 -11.02 37.95 9.71
N CYS A 354 -10.10 37.07 9.30
CA CYS A 354 -9.51 36.04 10.17
C CYS A 354 -8.01 35.94 9.88
N GLN A 355 -7.19 35.83 10.94
CA GLN A 355 -5.77 35.55 10.76
C GLN A 355 -5.60 34.25 9.97
N PRO A 356 -4.73 34.22 8.94
CA PRO A 356 -4.46 33.00 8.20
C PRO A 356 -3.90 31.94 9.16
N LEU A 357 -4.51 30.75 9.18
CA LEU A 357 -4.01 29.59 9.94
C LEU A 357 -2.54 29.33 9.59
N GLN A 358 -1.75 28.99 10.61
CA GLN A 358 -0.35 28.60 10.40
C GLN A 358 -0.30 27.30 9.55
N PRO A 359 0.75 27.09 8.73
CA PRO A 359 0.86 25.89 7.89
C PRO A 359 0.69 24.57 8.66
N ALA A 360 1.18 24.50 9.90
CA ALA A 360 1.05 23.34 10.77
C ALA A 360 -0.40 23.06 11.23
N GLU A 361 -1.20 24.09 11.49
CA GLU A 361 -2.60 23.95 11.91
C GLU A 361 -3.47 23.45 10.75
N LYS A 362 -3.23 23.97 9.54
CA LYS A 362 -3.90 23.51 8.31
C LYS A 362 -3.61 22.03 8.05
N LEU A 363 -2.33 21.66 8.17
CA LEU A 363 -1.89 20.28 8.04
C LEU A 363 -2.53 19.35 9.07
N PHE A 364 -2.64 19.79 10.31
CA PHE A 364 -3.27 19.02 11.38
C PHE A 364 -4.74 18.72 11.05
N LEU A 365 -5.49 19.72 10.57
CA LEU A 365 -6.87 19.54 10.14
C LEU A 365 -7.00 18.56 8.96
N ILE A 366 -6.09 18.63 7.98
CA ILE A 366 -6.05 17.65 6.88
C ILE A 366 -5.79 16.26 7.42
N ALA A 367 -4.78 16.10 8.27
CA ALA A 367 -4.41 14.82 8.83
C ALA A 367 -5.57 14.18 9.60
N VAL A 368 -6.29 14.97 10.43
CA VAL A 368 -7.48 14.48 11.15
C VAL A 368 -8.57 14.03 10.19
N ARG A 369 -8.88 14.82 9.15
CA ARG A 369 -9.93 14.49 8.16
C ARG A 369 -9.59 13.25 7.34
N VAL A 370 -8.35 13.11 6.89
CA VAL A 370 -7.91 11.93 6.11
C VAL A 370 -7.91 10.68 6.97
N MET A 371 -7.46 10.77 8.23
CA MET A 371 -7.50 9.64 9.17
C MET A 371 -8.93 9.25 9.53
N GLU A 372 -9.81 10.21 9.76
CA GLU A 372 -11.24 9.97 9.99
C GLU A 372 -11.89 9.24 8.82
N GLN A 373 -11.65 9.71 7.59
CA GLN A 373 -12.14 9.04 6.39
C GLN A 373 -11.60 7.62 6.27
N SER A 374 -10.30 7.42 6.52
CA SER A 374 -9.66 6.10 6.44
C SER A 374 -10.25 5.11 7.43
N VAL A 375 -10.35 5.53 8.70
CA VAL A 375 -10.89 4.71 9.79
C VAL A 375 -12.37 4.37 9.59
N SER A 376 -13.18 5.32 9.09
CA SER A 376 -14.59 5.06 8.78
C SER A 376 -14.75 3.99 7.69
N GLN A 377 -13.79 3.88 6.76
CA GLN A 377 -13.81 2.83 5.74
C GLN A 377 -13.37 1.47 6.29
N TYR A 378 -12.49 1.42 7.29
CA TYR A 378 -12.08 0.15 7.90
C TYR A 378 -13.26 -0.58 8.55
N GLU A 379 -14.06 0.12 9.35
CA GLU A 379 -15.21 -0.44 10.07
C GLU A 379 -16.24 -1.11 9.14
N VAL A 380 -16.39 -0.58 7.92
CA VAL A 380 -17.33 -1.13 6.94
C VAL A 380 -16.68 -2.25 6.12
N THR A 381 -15.42 -2.07 5.70
CA THR A 381 -14.74 -3.01 4.81
C THR A 381 -14.24 -4.29 5.47
N GLU A 382 -14.17 -4.31 6.81
CA GLU A 382 -13.93 -5.52 7.60
C GLU A 382 -14.94 -6.64 7.26
N ARG A 383 -16.18 -6.27 6.94
CA ARG A 383 -17.29 -7.23 6.70
C ARG A 383 -17.29 -7.87 5.31
N ILE A 384 -16.58 -7.28 4.35
CA ILE A 384 -16.63 -7.68 2.93
C ILE A 384 -15.31 -8.28 2.42
N GLU A 385 -14.41 -8.67 3.32
CA GLU A 385 -13.11 -9.30 3.01
C GLU A 385 -12.11 -8.43 2.21
N PHE A 386 -12.38 -7.13 2.06
CA PHE A 386 -11.53 -6.17 1.35
C PHE A 386 -10.85 -5.14 2.25
N LEU A 387 -10.90 -5.34 3.58
CA LEU A 387 -10.17 -4.49 4.54
C LEU A 387 -8.68 -4.38 4.20
N TRP A 388 -8.06 -5.48 3.76
CA TRP A 388 -6.66 -5.49 3.33
C TRP A 388 -6.41 -4.45 2.23
N TYR A 389 -7.32 -4.29 1.26
CA TYR A 389 -7.18 -3.35 0.16
C TYR A 389 -7.28 -1.90 0.65
N ILE A 390 -8.24 -1.59 1.53
CA ILE A 390 -8.37 -0.23 2.10
C ILE A 390 -7.17 0.09 2.98
N LYS A 391 -6.72 -0.86 3.83
CA LYS A 391 -5.51 -0.71 4.65
C LYS A 391 -4.27 -0.41 3.82
N MET A 392 -4.17 -0.95 2.59
CA MET A 392 -3.05 -0.61 1.73
C MET A 392 -2.93 0.89 1.52
N HIS A 393 -4.03 1.66 1.53
CA HIS A 393 -4.05 3.12 1.34
C HIS A 393 -3.69 3.95 2.58
N PHE A 394 -3.35 3.32 3.70
CA PHE A 394 -2.92 4.03 4.90
C PHE A 394 -1.70 4.92 4.65
N GLN A 395 -1.76 6.16 5.14
CA GLN A 395 -0.70 7.16 5.01
C GLN A 395 0.07 7.30 6.33
N LEU A 396 1.09 6.45 6.53
CA LEU A 396 1.88 6.41 7.77
C LEU A 396 2.55 7.76 8.09
N ASP A 397 3.07 8.47 7.10
CA ASP A 397 3.72 9.78 7.31
C ASP A 397 2.74 10.85 7.81
N LEU A 398 1.52 10.86 7.28
CA LEU A 398 0.47 11.79 7.71
C LEU A 398 -0.03 11.44 9.13
N PHE A 399 -0.10 10.14 9.45
CA PHE A 399 -0.41 9.67 10.80
C PHE A 399 0.68 10.05 11.81
N ALA A 400 1.96 9.86 11.46
CA ALA A 400 3.08 10.27 12.30
C ALA A 400 3.11 11.78 12.51
N PHE A 401 2.78 12.57 11.47
CA PHE A 401 2.60 14.01 11.60
C PHE A 401 1.47 14.36 12.58
N LEU A 402 0.30 13.73 12.45
CA LEU A 402 -0.83 13.94 13.37
C LEU A 402 -0.42 13.69 14.83
N VAL A 403 0.26 12.58 15.08
CA VAL A 403 0.80 12.23 16.40
C VAL A 403 1.78 13.28 16.92
N SER A 404 2.69 13.78 16.07
CA SER A 404 3.64 14.82 16.47
C SER A 404 2.99 16.15 16.89
N GLN A 405 1.77 16.43 16.40
CA GLN A 405 1.02 17.62 16.76
C GLN A 405 0.25 17.44 18.09
N LEU A 406 -0.09 16.22 18.48
CA LEU A 406 -0.83 15.94 19.73
C LEU A 406 -0.06 16.39 20.98
N SER A 407 1.27 16.40 20.95
CA SER A 407 2.11 16.90 22.05
C SER A 407 2.30 18.42 22.05
N ARG A 408 1.96 19.10 20.94
CA ARG A 408 2.26 20.53 20.70
C ARG A 408 1.02 21.42 20.74
N GLN A 409 -0.17 20.86 20.47
CA GLN A 409 -1.43 21.60 20.37
C GLN A 409 -2.13 21.72 21.74
N PRO A 410 -2.81 22.83 22.04
CA PRO A 410 -3.64 22.94 23.23
C PRO A 410 -4.84 22.00 23.16
N ALA A 411 -5.37 21.62 24.33
CA ALA A 411 -6.57 20.79 24.42
C ALA A 411 -7.73 21.45 23.65
N SER A 412 -8.31 20.71 22.72
CA SER A 412 -9.45 21.13 21.89
C SER A 412 -10.23 19.89 21.43
N ASP A 413 -11.48 20.09 21.01
CA ASP A 413 -12.32 19.00 20.49
C ASP A 413 -11.65 18.26 19.32
N MET A 414 -10.87 18.96 18.50
CA MET A 414 -10.11 18.37 17.39
C MET A 414 -8.95 17.50 17.89
N VAL A 415 -8.29 17.88 18.98
CA VAL A 415 -7.23 17.08 19.59
C VAL A 415 -7.82 15.82 20.26
N GLU A 416 -8.97 15.93 20.93
CA GLU A 416 -9.67 14.76 21.48
C GLU A 416 -10.09 13.78 20.39
N LYS A 417 -10.68 14.28 19.31
CA LYS A 417 -11.00 13.48 18.13
C LYS A 417 -9.76 12.79 17.54
N ALA A 418 -8.64 13.50 17.46
CA ALA A 418 -7.39 12.93 16.97
C ALA A 418 -6.87 11.79 17.88
N TRP A 419 -7.03 11.88 19.20
CA TRP A 419 -6.73 10.77 20.12
C TRP A 419 -7.62 9.55 19.91
N GLU A 420 -8.92 9.75 19.68
CA GLU A 420 -9.84 8.65 19.34
C GLU A 420 -9.42 7.96 18.03
N LEU A 421 -9.04 8.74 17.02
CA LEU A 421 -8.54 8.21 15.75
C LEU A 421 -7.25 7.41 15.92
N VAL A 422 -6.30 7.87 16.74
CA VAL A 422 -5.08 7.11 17.06
C VAL A 422 -5.42 5.74 17.63
N SER A 423 -6.36 5.68 18.59
CA SER A 423 -6.80 4.40 19.16
C SER A 423 -7.38 3.47 18.08
N LYS A 424 -8.20 3.98 17.17
CA LYS A 424 -8.79 3.19 16.09
C LYS A 424 -7.74 2.76 15.05
N VAL A 425 -6.77 3.59 14.71
CA VAL A 425 -5.67 3.22 13.81
C VAL A 425 -4.90 2.03 14.38
N TYR A 426 -4.53 2.05 15.67
CA TYR A 426 -3.83 0.93 16.32
C TYR A 426 -4.68 -0.33 16.48
N HIS A 427 -6.01 -0.21 16.45
CA HIS A 427 -6.88 -1.38 16.42
C HIS A 427 -6.77 -2.13 15.07
N TYR A 428 -6.72 -1.40 13.95
CA TYR A 428 -6.65 -2.01 12.62
C TYR A 428 -5.23 -2.31 12.14
N HIS A 429 -4.23 -1.55 12.61
CA HIS A 429 -2.83 -1.66 12.17
C HIS A 429 -1.95 -2.31 13.23
N GLU A 430 -2.16 -3.61 13.47
CA GLU A 430 -1.34 -4.37 14.41
C GLU A 430 0.14 -4.39 14.05
N GLU A 431 0.47 -4.25 12.76
CA GLU A 431 1.84 -4.13 12.27
C GLU A 431 2.63 -2.96 12.89
N LEU A 432 1.95 -1.93 13.42
CA LEU A 432 2.60 -0.81 14.11
C LEU A 432 3.13 -1.18 15.50
N PHE A 433 2.84 -2.40 15.98
CA PHE A 433 3.43 -2.98 17.19
C PHE A 433 4.68 -3.82 16.91
N ASP A 434 5.17 -3.86 15.66
CA ASP A 434 6.42 -4.55 15.36
C ASP A 434 7.63 -3.69 15.76
N ALA A 435 8.30 -4.09 16.85
CA ALA A 435 9.44 -3.39 17.41
C ALA A 435 10.71 -3.49 16.54
N SER A 436 10.78 -4.44 15.59
CA SER A 436 11.96 -4.53 14.70
C SER A 436 12.05 -3.34 13.75
N GLU A 437 10.93 -2.64 13.51
CA GLU A 437 10.89 -1.44 12.68
C GLU A 437 11.14 -0.18 13.53
N LYS A 438 12.28 0.47 13.30
CA LYS A 438 12.68 1.68 14.07
C LYS A 438 11.65 2.81 13.99
N SER A 439 10.96 2.95 12.85
CA SER A 439 9.90 3.94 12.65
C SER A 439 8.71 3.70 13.58
N ASN A 440 8.32 2.44 13.78
CA ASN A 440 7.25 2.06 14.70
C ASN A 440 7.64 2.34 16.15
N LEU A 441 8.89 2.04 16.53
CA LEU A 441 9.41 2.32 17.88
C LEU A 441 9.47 3.82 18.18
N ALA A 442 9.93 4.64 17.22
CA ALA A 442 9.93 6.09 17.33
C ALA A 442 8.50 6.65 17.49
N LEU A 443 7.57 6.15 16.69
CA LEU A 443 6.16 6.52 16.75
C LEU A 443 5.53 6.15 18.10
N ALA A 444 5.79 4.94 18.60
CA ALA A 444 5.32 4.48 19.90
C ALA A 444 5.83 5.35 21.05
N THR A 445 7.11 5.71 21.00
CA THR A 445 7.75 6.58 21.99
C THR A 445 7.11 7.97 21.97
N ALA A 446 6.87 8.53 20.79
CA ALA A 446 6.20 9.82 20.64
C ALA A 446 4.77 9.81 21.20
N ILE A 447 3.99 8.76 20.90
CA ILE A 447 2.61 8.62 21.39
C ILE A 447 2.59 8.48 22.92
N LYS A 448 3.46 7.63 23.48
CA LYS A 448 3.53 7.41 24.93
C LYS A 448 3.89 8.71 25.65
N SER A 449 4.91 9.42 25.18
CA SER A 449 5.30 10.72 25.73
C SER A 449 4.16 11.73 25.63
N ALA A 450 3.52 11.86 24.47
CA ALA A 450 2.41 12.78 24.26
C ALA A 450 1.22 12.48 25.18
N TRP A 451 0.93 11.21 25.44
CA TRP A 451 -0.14 10.82 26.36
C TRP A 451 0.21 11.21 27.80
N GLU A 452 1.44 10.92 28.24
CA GLU A 452 1.93 11.23 29.59
C GLU A 452 1.93 12.74 29.85
N ASP A 453 2.33 13.53 28.85
CA ASP A 453 2.28 14.99 28.89
C ASP A 453 0.84 15.51 29.04
N LYS A 454 -0.10 15.00 28.23
CA LYS A 454 -1.53 15.38 28.29
C LYS A 454 -2.13 15.15 29.67
N HIS A 455 -1.79 14.05 30.32
CA HIS A 455 -2.40 13.67 31.61
C HIS A 455 -1.56 14.06 32.82
N ARG A 456 -0.40 14.72 32.62
CA ARG A 456 0.52 15.14 33.68
C ARG A 456 -0.17 15.95 34.79
N ALA A 457 -1.09 16.84 34.43
CA ALA A 457 -1.86 17.66 35.38
C ALA A 457 -2.86 16.85 36.24
N ILE A 458 -3.32 15.70 35.74
CA ILE A 458 -4.25 14.81 36.45
C ILE A 458 -3.47 13.92 37.43
N PHE A 459 -2.27 13.45 37.04
CA PHE A 459 -1.38 12.69 37.93
C PHE A 459 -0.83 13.50 39.10
N THR A 460 -0.71 14.82 38.97
CA THR A 460 -0.17 15.69 40.02
C THR A 460 -1.24 16.31 40.92
N GLY A 461 -2.54 16.21 40.59
CA GLY A 461 -3.57 17.02 41.25
C GLY A 461 -4.95 16.40 41.50
N SER A 462 -5.24 15.13 41.18
CA SER A 462 -6.60 14.58 41.37
C SER A 462 -6.65 13.08 41.69
N VAL A 463 -7.62 12.68 42.52
CA VAL A 463 -7.93 11.30 42.97
C VAL A 463 -8.58 10.44 41.85
N HIS A 464 -8.80 11.00 40.67
CA HIS A 464 -9.38 10.27 39.54
C HIS A 464 -8.29 9.51 38.78
N HIS A 465 -8.28 8.18 38.92
CA HIS A 465 -7.49 7.30 38.06
C HIS A 465 -7.99 7.38 36.61
N VAL A 466 -7.19 7.95 35.72
CA VAL A 466 -7.42 7.83 34.29
C VAL A 466 -7.06 6.41 33.87
N GLN A 467 -8.03 5.67 33.31
CA GLN A 467 -7.73 4.37 32.72
C GLN A 467 -6.85 4.56 31.49
N VAL A 468 -5.62 4.03 31.55
CA VAL A 468 -4.70 4.03 30.42
C VAL A 468 -5.25 3.11 29.34
N PRO A 469 -5.51 3.59 28.11
CA PRO A 469 -5.99 2.77 27.01
C PRO A 469 -5.07 1.55 26.74
N ALA A 470 -5.67 0.42 26.37
CA ALA A 470 -4.95 -0.84 26.17
C ALA A 470 -3.81 -0.74 25.12
N TYR A 471 -4.02 0.03 24.05
CA TYR A 471 -2.99 0.23 23.01
C TYR A 471 -1.75 0.92 23.59
N ILE A 472 -1.92 1.88 24.51
CA ILE A 472 -0.81 2.61 25.15
C ILE A 472 -0.04 1.71 26.09
N GLN A 473 -0.73 0.84 26.83
CA GLN A 473 -0.08 -0.18 27.64
C GLN A 473 0.78 -1.10 26.77
N ARG A 474 0.23 -1.58 25.64
CA ARG A 474 0.95 -2.43 24.68
C ARG A 474 2.16 -1.71 24.06
N LEU A 475 2.05 -0.42 23.73
CA LEU A 475 3.19 0.41 23.30
C LEU A 475 4.25 0.53 24.41
N GLY A 476 3.84 0.70 25.66
CA GLY A 476 4.76 0.73 26.81
C GLY A 476 5.53 -0.57 26.97
N THR A 477 4.86 -1.72 26.85
CA THR A 477 5.50 -3.04 26.86
C THR A 477 6.49 -3.20 25.70
N MET A 478 6.09 -2.77 24.49
CA MET A 478 6.95 -2.82 23.31
C MET A 478 8.26 -2.05 23.52
N ILE A 479 8.17 -0.81 24.03
CA ILE A 479 9.33 0.05 24.31
C ILE A 479 10.21 -0.56 25.42
N ALA A 480 9.60 -1.12 26.47
CA ALA A 480 10.33 -1.72 27.59
C ALA A 480 11.10 -2.98 27.18
N VAL A 481 10.51 -3.84 26.35
CA VAL A 481 11.16 -5.05 25.83
C VAL A 481 12.37 -4.70 24.97
N ASP A 482 12.25 -3.71 24.09
CA ASP A 482 13.36 -3.24 23.26
C ASP A 482 14.51 -2.65 24.11
N SER A 483 14.17 -1.80 25.09
CA SER A 483 15.14 -1.26 26.04
C SER A 483 15.85 -2.35 26.86
N ALA A 484 15.13 -3.39 27.28
CA ALA A 484 15.73 -4.52 28.00
C ALA A 484 16.64 -5.36 27.10
N ALA A 485 16.26 -5.60 25.84
CA ALA A 485 17.10 -6.29 24.86
C ALA A 485 18.41 -5.53 24.60
N LEU A 486 18.34 -4.19 24.48
CA LEU A 486 19.50 -3.32 24.36
C LEU A 486 20.41 -3.39 25.60
N HIS A 487 19.82 -3.37 26.81
CA HIS A 487 20.58 -3.53 28.04
C HIS A 487 21.29 -4.88 28.11
N MET A 488 20.62 -5.98 27.79
CA MET A 488 21.27 -7.29 27.75
C MET A 488 22.39 -7.36 26.70
N ALA A 489 22.17 -6.82 25.50
CA ALA A 489 23.19 -6.75 24.45
C ALA A 489 24.42 -5.94 24.90
N SER A 490 24.22 -4.82 25.62
CA SER A 490 25.31 -3.99 26.15
C SER A 490 26.11 -4.67 27.26
N VAL A 491 25.44 -5.48 28.11
CA VAL A 491 26.11 -6.27 29.16
C VAL A 491 26.96 -7.38 28.53
N THR A 492 26.43 -8.12 27.55
CA THR A 492 27.21 -9.14 26.82
C THR A 492 28.41 -8.57 26.07
N LEU A 493 28.34 -7.32 25.58
CA LEU A 493 29.47 -6.66 24.90
C LEU A 493 30.54 -6.18 25.89
N ALA A 494 30.14 -5.77 27.10
CA ALA A 494 31.08 -5.40 28.17
C ALA A 494 31.81 -6.64 28.72
N ASP A 495 31.09 -7.75 28.91
CA ASP A 495 31.67 -9.02 29.38
C ASP A 495 32.68 -9.63 28.37
N VAL A 496 32.57 -9.32 27.08
CA VAL A 496 33.53 -9.76 26.03
C VAL A 496 34.76 -8.85 25.95
N VAL A 497 34.65 -7.59 26.36
CA VAL A 497 35.77 -6.62 26.35
C VAL A 497 36.60 -6.70 27.63
N GLU A 498 36.03 -7.16 28.75
CA GLU A 498 36.78 -7.35 30.01
C GLU A 498 37.65 -8.63 30.03
N ASP A 499 37.49 -9.56 29.08
CA ASP A 499 38.24 -10.83 29.05
C ASP A 499 39.54 -10.80 28.21
N ASP A 500 39.88 -9.65 27.58
CA ASP A 500 41.07 -9.49 26.72
C ASP A 500 42.22 -8.70 27.40
N ASP A 501 42.11 -8.36 28.69
CA ASP A 501 43.06 -7.51 29.42
C ASP A 501 43.61 -8.18 30.71
N ALA A 502 43.94 -9.48 30.64
CA ALA A 502 44.62 -10.19 31.72
C ALA A 502 45.86 -10.99 31.22
N ASP A 503 47.02 -10.33 31.27
CA ASP A 503 48.19 -10.68 32.10
C ASP A 503 49.54 -10.46 31.35
N PRO A 504 50.41 -9.51 31.79
CA PRO A 504 51.76 -9.38 31.25
C PRO A 504 52.69 -10.42 31.90
N ALA A 505 53.26 -11.29 31.08
CA ALA A 505 54.22 -12.32 31.52
C ALA A 505 55.43 -11.71 32.27
N PRO A 506 55.86 -12.28 33.41
CA PRO A 506 57.03 -11.81 34.17
C PRO A 506 58.34 -12.37 33.58
N PRO A 507 59.51 -11.82 34.00
CA PRO A 507 60.65 -11.54 33.12
C PRO A 507 61.55 -12.72 32.75
#